data_AF-A0A4R6CSN0-F1
#
_entry.id   AF-A0A4R6CSN0-F1
#
_cell.length_a   1.000
_cell.length_b   1.000
_cell.length_c   1.000
_cell.angle_alpha   90.00
_cell.angle_beta   90.00
_cell.angle_gamma   90.00
#
_symmetry.space_group_name_H-M   'P 1'
#
loop_
_entity.id
_entity.type
_entity.pdbx_description
1 polymer ?
#
loop_
_entity_poly.entity_id
_entity_poly.type
_entity_poly.pdbx_seq_one_letter_code
_entity_poly.pdbx_strand_id
1 'polypeptide(L)'
;MNKGKTLMTGAVIFMCGSMLAACGKSQGASVKQNLNWMTSAKIITMDPSKATDTTSFQQIENTTEGLYQLGKDSKPVKVLVKKTTVSKDGLTWTFDLKKGTKWSNGETVTAKDFVYSWKRTVNPKTASQYSYIFSGIKNADQIVAGKKKADTLGVKAAGKYKLQVSLEHKIPYFKLLMAFSVFFPENQTAVEKYGSKYGTSSKTTVYNGPFLQKGWTGSNLSWTMFKNKNYWNAKAVKLQSIHFAVEKSPSTAYYLYQDGKLDTASLSSQASKNLQKSPDYVVRKTNGTTYFQFNLKMKKFQSTKMRQAISMALDRNALAKTLGGGYTGSKNFTAAGMTKVGDKDFTDLSQTKESLLVTGHHKQLAQSYFKERLKELGLKKLSFTVITAHVQVHRRILPECS
;
A
#
# COMPACT_ATOMS: atom_id res chain seq x y z
N MET A 1 -72.02 -46.69 -53.73
CA MET A 1 -72.64 -46.70 -52.38
C MET A 1 -72.01 -45.61 -51.52
N ASN A 2 -72.86 -44.83 -50.86
CA ASN A 2 -72.65 -44.01 -49.64
C ASN A 2 -71.38 -44.32 -48.82
N LYS A 3 -70.78 -43.45 -48.02
CA LYS A 3 -70.91 -42.03 -47.60
C LYS A 3 -69.70 -41.83 -46.66
N GLY A 4 -69.11 -40.63 -46.61
CA GLY A 4 -68.10 -40.32 -45.60
C GLY A 4 -67.42 -38.96 -45.80
N LYS A 5 -68.19 -37.88 -45.71
CA LYS A 5 -67.70 -36.50 -45.48
C LYS A 5 -67.11 -36.46 -44.05
N THR A 6 -66.10 -35.65 -43.70
CA THR A 6 -66.26 -34.21 -43.39
C THR A 6 -64.89 -33.55 -43.14
N LEU A 7 -64.62 -32.47 -43.88
CA LEU A 7 -63.98 -31.16 -43.56
C LEU A 7 -63.10 -31.00 -42.28
N MET A 8 -62.07 -30.14 -42.22
CA MET A 8 -62.10 -28.69 -42.53
C MET A 8 -60.68 -28.05 -42.41
N THR A 9 -60.35 -27.13 -43.34
CA THR A 9 -59.54 -25.88 -43.22
C THR A 9 -58.16 -25.87 -42.49
N GLY A 10 -57.11 -25.23 -42.99
CA GLY A 10 -57.03 -24.19 -44.02
C GLY A 10 -55.58 -23.79 -44.32
N ALA A 11 -55.40 -23.14 -45.47
CA ALA A 11 -54.13 -22.78 -46.09
C ALA A 11 -53.34 -21.68 -45.34
N VAL A 12 -52.02 -21.77 -45.38
CA VAL A 12 -51.11 -20.63 -45.16
C VAL A 12 -50.28 -20.45 -46.43
N ILE A 13 -50.60 -19.41 -47.19
CA ILE A 13 -49.90 -18.96 -48.38
C ILE A 13 -48.84 -17.93 -47.95
N PHE A 14 -47.60 -18.21 -48.37
CA PHE A 14 -46.57 -17.29 -48.87
C PHE A 14 -46.59 -15.82 -48.40
N MET A 15 -45.50 -15.39 -47.73
CA MET A 15 -44.80 -14.18 -48.17
C MET A 15 -43.33 -14.18 -47.73
N CYS A 16 -42.45 -14.24 -48.74
CA CYS A 16 -41.03 -13.98 -48.68
C CYS A 16 -40.82 -12.46 -48.57
N GLY A 17 -40.08 -11.96 -47.57
CA GLY A 17 -39.75 -10.53 -47.50
C GLY A 17 -39.46 -9.97 -46.11
N SER A 18 -38.49 -10.50 -45.37
CA SER A 18 -37.93 -9.83 -44.18
C SER A 18 -36.60 -10.44 -43.71
N MET A 19 -35.63 -10.62 -44.61
CA MET A 19 -34.24 -10.93 -44.23
C MET A 19 -33.30 -9.77 -44.59
N LEU A 20 -33.55 -8.57 -44.06
CA LEU A 20 -32.64 -7.41 -44.22
C LEU A 20 -32.91 -6.33 -43.15
N ALA A 21 -32.84 -6.68 -41.86
CA ALA A 21 -32.70 -5.70 -40.77
C ALA A 21 -32.30 -6.36 -39.43
N ALA A 22 -31.15 -7.04 -39.39
CA ALA A 22 -30.56 -7.47 -38.11
C ALA A 22 -29.03 -7.27 -38.07
N CYS A 23 -28.54 -6.19 -38.68
CA CYS A 23 -27.26 -5.59 -38.29
C CYS A 23 -27.53 -4.45 -37.30
N GLY A 24 -28.22 -4.76 -36.20
CA GLY A 24 -28.34 -3.88 -35.05
C GLY A 24 -27.06 -3.98 -34.23
N LYS A 25 -26.28 -2.89 -34.20
CA LYS A 25 -25.18 -2.58 -33.28
C LYS A 25 -24.87 -3.69 -32.28
N SER A 26 -23.73 -4.37 -32.46
CA SER A 26 -23.08 -5.12 -31.38
C SER A 26 -22.89 -4.17 -30.20
N GLN A 27 -23.84 -4.21 -29.27
CA GLN A 27 -23.79 -3.54 -28.00
C GLN A 27 -22.60 -4.18 -27.28
N GLY A 28 -21.46 -3.48 -27.30
CA GLY A 28 -20.21 -3.99 -26.75
C GLY A 28 -20.47 -4.58 -25.37
N ALA A 29 -19.97 -5.80 -25.13
CA ALA A 29 -20.19 -6.51 -23.88
C ALA A 29 -20.00 -5.56 -22.70
N SER A 30 -21.00 -5.47 -21.82
CA SER A 30 -20.97 -4.60 -20.66
C SER A 30 -19.73 -4.93 -19.82
N VAL A 31 -18.74 -4.02 -19.80
CA VAL A 31 -17.50 -4.21 -19.04
C VAL A 31 -17.84 -4.38 -17.56
N LYS A 32 -17.48 -5.54 -16.99
CA LYS A 32 -17.68 -5.86 -15.58
C LYS A 32 -17.04 -4.77 -14.71
N GLN A 33 -17.86 -4.12 -13.89
CA GLN A 33 -17.41 -3.06 -12.95
C GLN A 33 -17.18 -3.61 -11.53
N ASN A 34 -16.98 -4.92 -11.41
CA ASN A 34 -16.68 -5.60 -10.15
C ASN A 34 -15.30 -6.24 -10.29
N LEU A 35 -14.39 -5.84 -9.40
CA LEU A 35 -13.00 -6.30 -9.40
C LEU A 35 -12.81 -7.36 -8.31
N ASN A 36 -12.28 -8.52 -8.65
CA ASN A 36 -11.85 -9.56 -7.72
C ASN A 36 -10.32 -9.46 -7.56
N TRP A 37 -9.90 -8.96 -6.41
CA TRP A 37 -8.51 -8.63 -6.11
C TRP A 37 -7.92 -9.53 -5.02
N MET A 38 -6.62 -9.80 -5.10
CA MET A 38 -5.90 -10.54 -4.06
C MET A 38 -4.93 -9.65 -3.27
N THR A 39 -4.73 -10.00 -2.01
CA THR A 39 -3.62 -9.50 -1.17
C THR A 39 -2.92 -10.65 -0.47
N SER A 40 -1.66 -10.48 -0.08
CA SER A 40 -0.87 -11.52 0.60
C SER A 40 -1.00 -11.51 2.13
N ALA A 41 -1.65 -10.50 2.70
CA ALA A 41 -1.82 -10.35 4.14
C ALA A 41 -3.21 -9.85 4.51
N LYS A 42 -3.63 -10.10 5.75
CA LYS A 42 -4.87 -9.55 6.31
C LYS A 42 -4.69 -8.07 6.67
N ILE A 43 -5.79 -7.34 6.76
CA ILE A 43 -5.82 -6.00 7.37
C ILE A 43 -5.47 -6.13 8.86
N ILE A 44 -4.60 -5.26 9.37
CA ILE A 44 -4.30 -5.16 10.81
C ILE A 44 -5.18 -4.08 11.45
N THR A 45 -5.33 -2.93 10.80
CA THR A 45 -6.18 -1.84 11.28
C THR A 45 -6.57 -0.90 10.14
N MET A 46 -7.73 -0.25 10.27
CA MET A 46 -8.18 0.85 9.42
C MET A 46 -8.01 2.23 10.11
N ASP A 47 -7.35 2.28 11.27
CA ASP A 47 -7.03 3.52 11.98
C ASP A 47 -5.72 4.11 11.42
N PRO A 48 -5.75 5.28 10.74
CA PRO A 48 -4.57 5.89 10.13
C PRO A 48 -3.45 6.20 11.13
N SER A 49 -3.78 6.52 12.38
CA SER A 49 -2.79 6.78 13.43
C SER A 49 -2.11 5.50 13.93
N LYS A 50 -2.64 4.31 13.62
CA LYS A 50 -2.15 3.01 14.11
C LYS A 50 -1.63 2.08 13.03
N ALA A 51 -2.00 2.32 11.77
CA ALA A 51 -1.57 1.50 10.64
C ALA A 51 -0.04 1.54 10.47
N THR A 52 0.54 0.37 10.18
CA THR A 52 1.99 0.23 9.97
C THR A 52 2.38 -0.63 8.77
N ASP A 53 1.41 -1.32 8.18
CA ASP A 53 1.61 -2.28 7.12
C ASP A 53 0.94 -1.85 5.81
N THR A 54 1.45 -2.38 4.70
CA THR A 54 0.99 -2.05 3.34
C THR A 54 -0.46 -2.43 3.08
N THR A 55 -0.99 -3.52 3.65
CA THR A 55 -2.37 -3.95 3.37
C THR A 55 -3.36 -2.97 3.99
N SER A 56 -3.14 -2.61 5.25
CA SER A 56 -3.92 -1.60 5.98
C SER A 56 -3.88 -0.25 5.25
N PHE A 57 -2.69 0.23 4.87
CA PHE A 57 -2.57 1.49 4.11
C PHE A 57 -3.29 1.43 2.77
N GLN A 58 -3.13 0.35 2.00
CA GLN A 58 -3.85 0.18 0.73
C GLN A 58 -5.37 0.29 0.93
N GLN A 59 -5.91 -0.29 2.00
CA GLN A 59 -7.34 -0.18 2.25
C GLN A 59 -7.73 1.24 2.63
N ILE A 60 -6.98 1.88 3.54
CA ILE A 60 -7.21 3.27 3.96
C ILE A 60 -7.19 4.21 2.75
N GLU A 61 -6.24 4.07 1.82
CA GLU A 61 -6.12 4.89 0.61
C GLU A 61 -7.30 4.73 -0.36
N ASN A 62 -8.01 3.61 -0.31
CA ASN A 62 -9.20 3.37 -1.13
C ASN A 62 -10.50 3.77 -0.42
N THR A 63 -10.49 3.91 0.91
CA THR A 63 -11.69 4.24 1.69
C THR A 63 -11.68 5.64 2.31
N THR A 64 -10.52 6.28 2.34
CA THR A 64 -10.29 7.56 2.99
C THR A 64 -9.45 8.43 2.07
N GLU A 65 -9.71 9.73 2.07
CA GLU A 65 -8.92 10.72 1.33
C GLU A 65 -8.32 11.77 2.25
N GLY A 66 -7.06 12.11 1.97
CA GLY A 66 -6.35 13.25 2.53
C GLY A 66 -6.37 14.49 1.65
N LEU A 67 -5.42 15.39 1.91
CA LEU A 67 -5.27 16.64 1.16
C LEU A 67 -4.80 16.36 -0.29
N TYR A 68 -3.88 15.40 -0.44
CA TYR A 68 -3.30 14.96 -1.69
C TYR A 68 -3.43 13.43 -1.83
N GLN A 69 -3.20 12.93 -3.04
CA GLN A 69 -2.91 11.52 -3.33
C GLN A 69 -1.73 11.44 -4.30
N LEU A 70 -1.14 10.26 -4.45
CA LEU A 70 -0.14 10.04 -5.50
C LEU A 70 -0.83 9.79 -6.84
N GLY A 71 -0.49 10.58 -7.85
CA GLY A 71 -0.94 10.41 -9.22
C GLY A 71 0.10 9.68 -10.06
N LYS A 72 0.06 9.94 -11.38
CA LYS A 72 1.06 9.45 -12.33
C LYS A 72 2.48 9.82 -11.89
N ASP A 73 3.42 8.89 -12.04
CA ASP A 73 4.83 9.05 -11.68
C ASP A 73 5.03 9.43 -10.19
N SER A 74 4.13 8.98 -9.31
CA SER A 74 4.15 9.26 -7.87
C SER A 74 4.12 10.76 -7.51
N LYS A 75 3.59 11.61 -8.40
CA LYS A 75 3.48 13.04 -8.15
C LYS A 75 2.24 13.35 -7.29
N PRO A 76 2.35 14.18 -6.24
CA PRO A 76 1.19 14.57 -5.44
C PRO A 76 0.17 15.34 -6.27
N VAL A 77 -1.06 14.85 -6.33
CA VAL A 77 -2.20 15.54 -6.95
C VAL A 77 -3.19 15.96 -5.88
N LYS A 78 -3.82 17.12 -6.07
CA LYS A 78 -4.78 17.68 -5.11
C LYS A 78 -6.04 16.85 -5.08
N VAL A 79 -6.53 16.55 -3.88
CA VAL A 79 -7.71 15.73 -3.66
C VAL A 79 -8.74 16.48 -2.83
N LEU A 80 -8.64 16.53 -1.51
CA LEU A 80 -9.56 17.33 -0.68
C LEU A 80 -9.18 18.81 -0.61
N VAL A 81 -8.17 19.24 -1.37
CA VAL A 81 -7.71 20.63 -1.40
C VAL A 81 -8.03 21.32 -2.73
N LYS A 82 -8.53 22.56 -2.68
CA LYS A 82 -8.71 23.43 -3.84
C LYS A 82 -7.44 24.23 -4.13
N LYS A 83 -6.87 24.85 -3.09
CA LYS A 83 -5.70 25.72 -3.18
C LYS A 83 -4.73 25.44 -2.03
N THR A 84 -3.45 25.51 -2.34
CA THR A 84 -2.39 25.46 -1.34
C THR A 84 -1.53 26.71 -1.50
N THR A 85 -1.36 27.44 -0.40
CA THR A 85 -0.55 28.64 -0.33
C THR A 85 0.60 28.39 0.64
N VAL A 86 1.81 28.80 0.26
CA VAL A 86 3.01 28.70 1.09
C VAL A 86 3.50 30.12 1.35
N SER A 87 3.85 30.44 2.59
CA SER A 87 4.45 31.74 2.95
C SER A 87 5.80 31.95 2.27
N LYS A 88 6.27 33.20 2.20
CA LYS A 88 7.54 33.57 1.57
C LYS A 88 8.74 32.83 2.18
N ASP A 89 8.72 32.61 3.50
CA ASP A 89 9.75 31.87 4.23
C ASP A 89 9.64 30.34 4.08
N GLY A 90 8.59 29.82 3.44
CA GLY A 90 8.36 28.38 3.28
C GLY A 90 7.86 27.64 4.52
N LEU A 91 7.62 28.34 5.64
CA LEU A 91 7.35 27.73 6.94
C LEU A 91 5.87 27.62 7.28
N THR A 92 4.99 28.35 6.59
CA THR A 92 3.54 28.29 6.79
C THR A 92 2.85 27.78 5.54
N TRP A 93 2.13 26.67 5.68
CA TRP A 93 1.32 26.06 4.63
C TRP A 93 -0.16 26.25 4.96
N THR A 94 -0.92 26.76 3.99
CA THR A 94 -2.37 26.90 4.10
C THR A 94 -3.05 26.07 3.02
N PHE A 95 -3.95 25.18 3.43
CA PHE A 95 -4.75 24.32 2.56
C PHE A 95 -6.21 24.74 2.63
N ASP A 96 -6.74 25.24 1.51
CA ASP A 96 -8.15 25.54 1.35
C ASP A 96 -8.88 24.28 0.90
N LEU A 97 -9.69 23.70 1.78
CA LEU A 97 -10.37 22.43 1.55
C LEU A 97 -11.54 22.58 0.57
N LYS A 98 -11.87 21.47 -0.12
CA LYS A 98 -13.15 21.35 -0.82
C LYS A 98 -14.30 21.46 0.18
N LYS A 99 -15.38 22.13 -0.24
CA LYS A 99 -16.61 22.26 0.56
C LYS A 99 -17.55 21.12 0.22
N GLY A 100 -18.40 20.72 1.16
CA GLY A 100 -19.47 19.74 0.94
C GLY A 100 -19.03 18.28 0.85
N THR A 101 -17.76 17.98 1.09
CA THR A 101 -17.25 16.61 1.24
C THR A 101 -17.80 15.99 2.51
N LYS A 102 -18.26 14.74 2.46
CA LYS A 102 -18.93 14.06 3.57
C LYS A 102 -18.21 12.79 3.98
N TRP A 103 -18.24 12.53 5.28
CA TRP A 103 -18.02 11.22 5.86
C TRP A 103 -19.21 10.31 5.57
N SER A 104 -18.98 8.99 5.65
CA SER A 104 -19.99 7.97 5.39
C SER A 104 -21.13 7.96 6.41
N ASN A 105 -20.93 8.57 7.59
CA ASN A 105 -21.95 8.81 8.61
C ASN A 105 -22.77 10.10 8.35
N GLY A 106 -22.51 10.82 7.25
CA GLY A 106 -23.24 12.03 6.86
C GLY A 106 -22.61 13.35 7.34
N GLU A 107 -21.69 13.29 8.30
CA GLU A 107 -20.96 14.46 8.78
C GLU A 107 -20.11 15.10 7.67
N THR A 108 -19.85 16.40 7.77
CA THR A 108 -19.03 17.11 6.79
C THR A 108 -17.56 16.98 7.15
N VAL A 109 -16.70 16.68 6.17
CA VAL A 109 -15.25 16.71 6.36
C VAL A 109 -14.79 18.17 6.48
N THR A 110 -14.05 18.49 7.54
CA THR A 110 -13.59 19.85 7.84
C THR A 110 -12.10 19.92 8.19
N ALA A 111 -11.56 21.13 8.30
CA ALA A 111 -10.18 21.32 8.76
C ALA A 111 -9.97 20.83 10.21
N LYS A 112 -11.03 20.74 11.02
CA LYS A 112 -10.93 20.20 12.39
C LYS A 112 -10.59 18.71 12.40
N ASP A 113 -11.03 17.95 11.40
CA ASP A 113 -10.77 16.50 11.33
C ASP A 113 -9.28 16.21 11.08
N PHE A 114 -8.61 17.06 10.30
CA PHE A 114 -7.15 17.01 10.11
C PHE A 114 -6.40 17.43 11.38
N VAL A 115 -6.82 18.53 12.01
CA VAL A 115 -6.24 18.99 13.29
C VAL A 115 -6.35 17.88 14.35
N TYR A 116 -7.53 17.27 14.48
CA TYR A 116 -7.79 16.18 15.40
C TYR A 116 -6.89 14.98 15.11
N SER A 117 -6.89 14.47 13.87
CA SER A 117 -6.10 13.30 13.49
C SER A 117 -4.61 13.52 13.78
N TRP A 118 -4.04 14.64 13.33
CA TRP A 118 -2.61 14.87 13.49
C TRP A 118 -2.20 15.00 14.94
N LYS A 119 -3.01 15.71 15.76
CA LYS A 119 -2.81 15.80 17.21
C LYS A 119 -2.92 14.43 17.87
N ARG A 120 -3.89 13.61 17.45
CA ARG A 120 -4.06 12.23 17.93
C ARG A 120 -2.84 11.39 17.57
N THR A 121 -2.31 11.47 16.35
CA THR A 121 -1.16 10.66 15.91
C THR A 121 0.11 10.97 16.70
N VAL A 122 0.43 12.25 16.91
CA VAL A 122 1.64 12.64 17.66
C VAL A 122 1.52 12.48 19.17
N ASN A 123 0.31 12.33 19.71
CA ASN A 123 0.10 12.17 21.14
C ASN A 123 0.72 10.85 21.64
N PRO A 124 1.65 10.88 22.62
CA PRO A 124 2.28 9.66 23.14
C PRO A 124 1.29 8.60 23.64
N LYS A 125 0.11 9.02 24.13
CA LYS A 125 -0.96 8.08 24.55
C LYS A 125 -1.50 7.23 23.40
N THR A 126 -1.43 7.74 22.17
CA THR A 126 -1.82 6.99 20.97
C THR A 126 -0.75 5.96 20.61
N ALA A 127 0.50 6.05 21.08
CA ALA A 127 1.56 5.10 20.76
C ALA A 127 1.67 4.81 19.24
N SER A 128 1.54 5.85 18.41
CA SER A 128 1.66 5.70 16.95
C SER A 128 3.11 5.43 16.59
N GLN A 129 3.36 4.29 15.92
CA GLN A 129 4.69 3.96 15.41
C GLN A 129 5.13 4.89 14.27
N TYR A 130 4.19 5.58 13.61
CA TYR A 130 4.47 6.55 12.55
C TYR A 130 4.55 7.99 13.03
N SER A 131 4.40 8.26 14.33
CA SER A 131 4.46 9.64 14.87
C SER A 131 5.72 10.42 14.47
N TYR A 132 6.85 9.73 14.26
CA TYR A 132 8.11 10.35 13.81
C TYR A 132 7.99 11.07 12.46
N ILE A 133 7.04 10.69 11.59
CA ILE A 133 6.90 11.30 10.26
C ILE A 133 6.38 12.74 10.32
N PHE A 134 5.87 13.17 11.48
CA PHE A 134 5.46 14.55 11.74
C PHE A 134 6.64 15.47 12.12
N SER A 135 7.86 14.93 12.27
CA SER A 135 9.05 15.73 12.57
C SER A 135 9.20 16.89 11.58
N GLY A 136 9.60 18.05 12.10
CA GLY A 136 9.65 19.31 11.37
C GLY A 136 8.33 20.10 11.32
N ILE A 137 7.18 19.52 11.70
CA ILE A 137 6.00 20.32 12.07
C ILE A 137 6.24 20.91 13.46
N LYS A 138 5.90 22.19 13.64
CA LYS A 138 6.15 22.93 14.88
C LYS A 138 5.66 22.15 16.11
N ASN A 139 6.56 21.96 17.08
CA ASN A 139 6.37 21.21 18.32
C ASN A 139 6.18 19.68 18.20
N ALA A 140 6.17 19.08 17.00
CA ALA A 140 5.89 17.65 16.83
C ALA A 140 6.86 16.77 17.62
N ASP A 141 8.17 16.98 17.48
CA ASP A 141 9.20 16.16 18.14
C ASP A 141 9.15 16.30 19.67
N GLN A 142 8.86 17.51 20.16
CA GLN A 142 8.70 17.76 21.60
C GLN A 142 7.44 17.08 22.16
N ILE A 143 6.36 16.99 21.37
CA ILE A 143 5.14 16.27 21.77
C ILE A 143 5.41 14.76 21.80
N VAL A 144 6.02 14.21 20.75
CA VAL A 144 6.35 12.78 20.67
C VAL A 144 7.29 12.37 21.80
N ALA A 145 8.24 13.24 22.17
CA ALA A 145 9.12 13.03 23.32
C ALA A 145 8.44 13.24 24.70
N GLY A 146 7.14 13.55 24.75
CA GLY A 146 6.41 13.80 25.99
C GLY A 146 6.71 15.14 26.69
N LYS A 147 7.44 16.04 26.02
CA LYS A 147 7.87 17.34 26.56
C LYS A 147 6.84 18.46 26.34
N LYS A 148 5.86 18.26 25.45
CA LYS A 148 4.76 19.21 25.18
C LYS A 148 3.42 18.49 25.03
N LYS A 149 2.33 19.21 25.30
CA LYS A 149 0.95 18.72 25.10
C LYS A 149 0.63 18.66 23.60
N ALA A 150 -0.11 17.62 23.18
CA ALA A 150 -0.53 17.44 21.79
C ALA A 150 -1.25 18.66 21.20
N ASP A 151 -1.99 19.41 22.04
CA ASP A 151 -2.70 20.61 21.59
C ASP A 151 -1.82 21.75 21.11
N THR A 152 -0.52 21.72 21.43
CA THR A 152 0.46 22.70 20.99
C THR A 152 1.02 22.41 19.59
N LEU A 153 0.63 21.29 18.94
CA LEU A 153 1.10 20.95 17.60
C LEU A 153 0.83 22.11 16.63
N GLY A 154 1.78 22.36 15.71
CA GLY A 154 1.75 23.39 14.68
C GLY A 154 0.70 23.18 13.59
N VAL A 155 -0.53 22.82 13.94
CA VAL A 155 -1.65 22.62 13.03
C VAL A 155 -2.92 23.25 13.62
N LYS A 156 -3.61 24.06 12.84
CA LYS A 156 -4.86 24.71 13.27
C LYS A 156 -5.87 24.82 12.13
N ALA A 157 -7.14 24.85 12.50
CA ALA A 157 -8.24 25.18 11.60
C ALA A 157 -8.46 26.70 11.62
N ALA A 158 -7.98 27.41 10.61
CA ALA A 158 -8.19 28.85 10.41
C ALA A 158 -9.57 29.12 9.75
N GLY A 159 -10.60 28.45 10.25
CA GLY A 159 -11.95 28.36 9.68
C GLY A 159 -12.33 26.93 9.29
N LYS A 160 -13.61 26.73 8.93
CA LYS A 160 -14.20 25.39 8.68
C LYS A 160 -13.47 24.61 7.57
N TYR A 161 -13.01 25.29 6.53
CA TYR A 161 -12.39 24.68 5.35
C TYR A 161 -10.97 25.20 5.10
N LYS A 162 -10.27 25.68 6.13
CA LYS A 162 -8.91 26.20 5.99
C LYS A 162 -8.01 25.58 7.04
N LEU A 163 -7.13 24.69 6.61
CA LEU A 163 -6.11 24.07 7.45
C LEU A 163 -4.81 24.86 7.32
N GLN A 164 -4.24 25.29 8.44
CA GLN A 164 -2.95 25.97 8.47
C GLN A 164 -1.95 25.11 9.25
N VAL A 165 -0.76 24.92 8.68
CA VAL A 165 0.35 24.17 9.26
C VAL A 165 1.57 25.07 9.36
N SER A 166 2.26 25.02 10.49
CA SER A 166 3.53 25.70 10.73
C SER A 166 4.65 24.69 10.87
N LEU A 167 5.74 24.90 10.13
CA LEU A 167 6.94 24.07 10.13
C LEU A 167 8.06 24.76 10.92
N GLU A 168 9.00 23.98 11.44
CA GLU A 168 10.23 24.46 12.10
C GLU A 168 11.32 24.76 11.07
N HIS A 169 11.28 24.09 9.93
CA HIS A 169 12.18 24.29 8.80
C HIS A 169 11.46 23.95 7.49
N LYS A 170 12.04 24.36 6.35
CA LYS A 170 11.48 24.03 5.03
C LYS A 170 11.56 22.52 4.80
N ILE A 171 10.44 21.92 4.40
CA ILE A 171 10.36 20.50 4.00
C ILE A 171 9.99 20.44 2.51
N PRO A 172 10.95 20.29 1.59
CA PRO A 172 10.68 20.31 0.14
C PRO A 172 9.67 19.25 -0.32
N TYR A 173 9.64 18.11 0.36
CA TYR A 173 8.74 16.99 0.08
C TYR A 173 7.43 17.05 0.90
N PHE A 174 7.07 18.19 1.52
CA PHE A 174 5.90 18.27 2.39
C PHE A 174 4.58 17.86 1.71
N LYS A 175 4.39 18.20 0.43
CA LYS A 175 3.21 17.75 -0.34
C LYS A 175 3.14 16.23 -0.50
N LEU A 176 4.29 15.55 -0.55
CA LEU A 176 4.35 14.09 -0.62
C LEU A 176 3.88 13.48 0.70
N LEU A 177 4.28 14.05 1.85
CA LEU A 177 3.76 13.64 3.15
C LEU A 177 2.24 13.79 3.22
N MET A 178 1.69 14.87 2.68
CA MET A 178 0.23 15.11 2.66
C MET A 178 -0.57 14.14 1.78
N ALA A 179 0.12 13.31 0.99
CA ALA A 179 -0.48 12.23 0.21
C ALA A 179 -0.43 10.88 0.93
N PHE A 180 0.26 10.78 2.07
CA PHE A 180 0.38 9.55 2.84
C PHE A 180 -0.73 9.43 3.88
N SER A 181 -1.28 8.21 4.01
CA SER A 181 -2.46 7.92 4.85
C SER A 181 -2.37 8.37 6.30
N VAL A 182 -1.16 8.39 6.88
CA VAL A 182 -0.95 8.87 8.26
C VAL A 182 -1.36 10.34 8.45
N PHE A 183 -1.39 11.13 7.38
CA PHE A 183 -1.81 12.53 7.40
C PHE A 183 -3.28 12.74 6.99
N PHE A 184 -4.03 11.66 6.75
CA PHE A 184 -5.45 11.75 6.38
C PHE A 184 -6.28 12.21 7.58
N PRO A 185 -7.48 12.79 7.37
CA PRO A 185 -8.33 13.19 8.47
C PRO A 185 -8.91 11.96 9.17
N GLU A 186 -9.29 12.12 10.43
CA GLU A 186 -10.04 11.14 11.20
C GLU A 186 -11.32 11.81 11.72
N ASN A 187 -12.45 11.10 11.66
CA ASN A 187 -13.71 11.61 12.18
C ASN A 187 -13.73 11.51 13.71
N GLN A 188 -13.56 12.64 14.40
CA GLN A 188 -13.46 12.72 15.86
C GLN A 188 -14.64 12.02 16.56
N THR A 189 -15.88 12.28 16.13
CA THR A 189 -17.09 11.64 16.70
C THR A 189 -17.00 10.12 16.67
N ALA A 190 -16.58 9.54 15.54
CA ALA A 190 -16.44 8.10 15.41
C ALA A 190 -15.29 7.55 16.27
N VAL A 191 -14.14 8.22 16.30
CA VAL A 191 -13.00 7.79 17.11
C VAL A 191 -13.37 7.78 18.60
N GLU A 192 -14.02 8.84 19.08
CA GLU A 192 -14.45 8.94 20.48
C GLU A 192 -15.55 7.92 20.81
N LYS A 193 -16.54 7.75 19.92
CA LYS A 193 -17.62 6.77 20.10
C LYS A 193 -17.12 5.34 20.19
N TYR A 194 -16.17 4.95 19.33
CA TYR A 194 -15.69 3.57 19.26
C TYR A 194 -14.48 3.31 20.17
N GLY A 195 -13.78 4.36 20.61
CA GLY A 195 -12.61 4.26 21.47
C GLY A 195 -11.55 3.31 20.90
N SER A 196 -11.13 2.32 21.70
CA SER A 196 -10.15 1.30 21.28
C SER A 196 -10.63 0.38 20.15
N LYS A 197 -11.93 0.37 19.84
CA LYS A 197 -12.50 -0.40 18.73
C LYS A 197 -12.49 0.38 17.40
N TYR A 198 -12.14 1.66 17.39
CA TYR A 198 -12.05 2.41 16.14
C TYR A 198 -11.03 1.76 15.20
N GLY A 199 -11.40 1.58 13.93
CA GLY A 199 -10.50 1.00 12.93
C GLY A 199 -10.24 -0.51 13.09
N THR A 200 -10.94 -1.24 13.98
CA THR A 200 -10.73 -2.69 14.15
C THR A 200 -11.68 -3.56 13.32
N SER A 201 -12.71 -2.96 12.71
CA SER A 201 -13.65 -3.64 11.83
C SER A 201 -14.32 -2.65 10.87
N SER A 202 -15.02 -3.17 9.87
CA SER A 202 -15.84 -2.31 8.98
C SER A 202 -16.97 -1.59 9.71
N LYS A 203 -17.46 -2.14 10.84
CA LYS A 203 -18.58 -1.59 11.63
C LYS A 203 -18.15 -0.44 12.56
N THR A 204 -16.86 -0.34 12.83
CA THR A 204 -16.26 0.63 13.78
C THR A 204 -15.36 1.65 13.07
N THR A 205 -15.55 1.81 11.76
CA THR A 205 -14.76 2.71 10.90
C THR A 205 -15.71 3.55 10.06
N VAL A 206 -15.34 4.81 9.83
CA VAL A 206 -16.06 5.72 8.92
C VAL A 206 -15.13 6.19 7.81
N TYR A 207 -15.71 6.50 6.66
CA TYR A 207 -15.00 6.63 5.39
C TYR A 207 -15.33 7.97 4.73
N ASN A 208 -14.37 8.61 4.06
CA ASN A 208 -14.62 9.82 3.24
C ASN A 208 -14.11 9.68 1.79
N GLY A 209 -13.57 8.52 1.43
CA GLY A 209 -12.98 8.24 0.12
C GLY A 209 -13.95 7.60 -0.89
N PRO A 210 -13.41 7.11 -2.02
CA PRO A 210 -14.20 6.62 -3.15
C PRO A 210 -14.95 5.32 -2.88
N PHE A 211 -14.53 4.53 -1.89
CA PHE A 211 -15.20 3.29 -1.51
C PHE A 211 -15.53 3.22 -0.01
N LEU A 212 -16.53 2.41 0.32
CA LEU A 212 -16.93 2.04 1.67
C LEU A 212 -16.57 0.57 1.90
N GLN A 213 -15.83 0.25 2.95
CA GLN A 213 -15.51 -1.14 3.28
C GLN A 213 -16.66 -1.81 4.04
N LYS A 214 -16.96 -3.05 3.67
CA LYS A 214 -17.93 -3.93 4.34
C LYS A 214 -17.37 -5.35 4.50
N GLY A 215 -17.86 -6.05 5.52
CA GLY A 215 -17.57 -7.47 5.72
C GLY A 215 -16.25 -7.79 6.41
N TRP A 216 -15.33 -6.84 6.59
CA TRP A 216 -14.14 -7.07 7.42
C TRP A 216 -14.49 -7.04 8.91
N THR A 217 -14.17 -8.12 9.62
CA THR A 217 -14.48 -8.36 11.04
C THR A 217 -13.29 -8.18 11.96
N GLY A 218 -12.11 -7.82 11.43
CA GLY A 218 -10.85 -7.70 12.18
C GLY A 218 -9.92 -8.90 11.99
N SER A 219 -10.47 -10.11 11.76
CA SER A 219 -9.68 -11.34 11.66
C SER A 219 -9.90 -12.16 10.39
N ASN A 220 -11.01 -11.94 9.68
CA ASN A 220 -11.33 -12.68 8.47
C ASN A 220 -10.42 -12.30 7.29
N LEU A 221 -10.36 -13.19 6.30
CA LEU A 221 -9.44 -13.14 5.16
C LEU A 221 -10.09 -12.62 3.88
N SER A 222 -11.28 -12.04 3.95
CA SER A 222 -11.98 -11.48 2.79
C SER A 222 -12.87 -10.31 3.20
N TRP A 223 -12.99 -9.32 2.32
CA TRP A 223 -13.86 -8.16 2.53
C TRP A 223 -14.28 -7.58 1.18
N THR A 224 -15.21 -6.63 1.19
CA THR A 224 -15.66 -6.01 -0.04
C THR A 224 -15.77 -4.50 0.13
N MET A 225 -15.22 -3.79 -0.82
CA MET A 225 -15.36 -2.34 -0.95
C MET A 225 -16.46 -2.04 -1.95
N PHE A 226 -17.36 -1.14 -1.59
CA PHE A 226 -18.47 -0.70 -2.45
C PHE A 226 -18.31 0.77 -2.77
N LYS A 227 -18.63 1.17 -4.00
CA LYS A 227 -18.59 2.57 -4.43
C LYS A 227 -19.35 3.46 -3.45
N ASN A 228 -18.67 4.49 -2.94
CA ASN A 228 -19.28 5.51 -2.12
C ASN A 228 -20.04 6.51 -3.00
N LYS A 229 -21.37 6.40 -3.06
CA LYS A 229 -22.20 7.30 -3.88
C LYS A 229 -22.16 8.76 -3.40
N ASN A 230 -21.83 8.99 -2.12
CA ASN A 230 -21.75 10.31 -1.50
C ASN A 230 -20.36 10.94 -1.59
N TYR A 231 -19.40 10.22 -2.19
CA TYR A 231 -18.06 10.72 -2.43
C TYR A 231 -18.08 11.90 -3.41
N TRP A 232 -17.32 12.96 -3.13
CA TRP A 232 -17.38 14.23 -3.88
C TRP A 232 -17.06 14.07 -5.37
N ASN A 233 -16.28 13.04 -5.73
CA ASN A 233 -15.91 12.71 -7.11
C ASN A 233 -16.44 11.33 -7.53
N ALA A 234 -17.60 10.91 -7.02
CA ALA A 234 -18.21 9.61 -7.33
C ALA A 234 -18.44 9.37 -8.85
N LYS A 235 -18.55 10.43 -9.66
CA LYS A 235 -18.69 10.33 -11.12
C LYS A 235 -17.43 9.78 -11.82
N ALA A 236 -16.25 10.02 -11.25
CA ALA A 236 -14.99 9.50 -11.77
C ALA A 236 -14.78 8.01 -11.43
N VAL A 237 -15.35 7.54 -10.33
CA VAL A 237 -15.25 6.13 -9.88
C VAL A 237 -16.12 5.24 -10.77
N LYS A 238 -15.50 4.33 -11.54
CA LYS A 238 -16.22 3.44 -12.47
C LYS A 238 -16.60 2.11 -11.83
N LEU A 239 -15.68 1.52 -11.06
CA LEU A 239 -15.91 0.30 -10.30
C LEU A 239 -17.08 0.47 -9.32
N GLN A 240 -17.97 -0.52 -9.29
CA GLN A 240 -19.08 -0.61 -8.34
C GLN A 240 -18.64 -1.33 -7.07
N SER A 241 -17.79 -2.36 -7.20
CA SER A 241 -17.24 -3.07 -6.06
C SER A 241 -15.84 -3.62 -6.32
N ILE A 242 -15.11 -3.84 -5.22
CA ILE A 242 -13.84 -4.56 -5.19
C ILE A 242 -13.94 -5.62 -4.10
N HIS A 243 -13.95 -6.89 -4.49
CA HIS A 243 -13.85 -8.01 -3.57
C HIS A 243 -12.38 -8.32 -3.33
N PHE A 244 -11.96 -8.31 -2.06
CA PHE A 244 -10.61 -8.68 -1.66
C PHE A 244 -10.60 -10.04 -0.97
N ALA A 245 -9.64 -10.87 -1.32
CA ALA A 245 -9.32 -12.11 -0.61
C ALA A 245 -7.82 -12.19 -0.30
N VAL A 246 -7.48 -12.73 0.86
CA VAL A 246 -6.09 -13.01 1.24
C VAL A 246 -5.68 -14.34 0.63
N GLU A 247 -4.73 -14.29 -0.31
CA GLU A 247 -4.10 -15.47 -0.90
C GLU A 247 -2.58 -15.40 -0.72
N LYS A 248 -2.02 -16.40 -0.04
CA LYS A 248 -0.59 -16.47 0.34
C LYS A 248 0.22 -17.40 -0.57
N SER A 249 -0.47 -18.21 -1.37
CA SER A 249 0.06 -19.18 -2.30
C SER A 249 -0.06 -18.65 -3.72
N PRO A 250 1.06 -18.21 -4.34
CA PRO A 250 1.06 -17.79 -5.73
C PRO A 250 0.52 -18.84 -6.72
N SER A 251 0.68 -20.14 -6.43
CA SER A 251 0.10 -21.20 -7.26
C SER A 251 -1.43 -21.24 -7.16
N THR A 252 -1.98 -21.05 -5.95
CA THR A 252 -3.44 -20.97 -5.75
C THR A 252 -4.00 -19.70 -6.37
N ALA A 253 -3.32 -18.56 -6.20
CA ALA A 253 -3.70 -17.29 -6.83
C ALA A 253 -3.76 -17.43 -8.35
N TYR A 254 -2.75 -18.04 -8.96
CA TYR A 254 -2.70 -18.24 -10.41
C TYR A 254 -3.82 -19.17 -10.89
N TYR A 255 -4.09 -20.27 -10.18
CA TYR A 255 -5.23 -21.14 -10.49
C TYR A 255 -6.57 -20.38 -10.43
N LEU A 256 -6.80 -19.59 -9.36
CA LEU A 256 -8.02 -18.79 -9.22
C LEU A 256 -8.15 -17.71 -10.31
N TYR A 257 -7.04 -17.18 -10.80
CA TYR A 257 -7.04 -16.28 -11.96
C TYR A 257 -7.45 -17.01 -13.25
N GLN A 258 -6.89 -18.20 -13.49
CA GLN A 258 -7.27 -19.02 -14.65
C GLN A 258 -8.75 -19.44 -14.61
N ASP A 259 -9.30 -19.67 -13.41
CA ASP A 259 -10.71 -20.01 -13.17
C ASP A 259 -11.65 -18.77 -13.15
N GLY A 260 -11.14 -17.58 -13.47
CA GLY A 260 -11.92 -16.33 -13.51
C GLY A 260 -12.42 -15.82 -12.15
N LYS A 261 -11.93 -16.40 -11.05
CA LYS A 261 -12.27 -16.02 -9.67
C LYS A 261 -11.43 -14.84 -9.17
N LEU A 262 -10.24 -14.64 -9.71
CA LEU A 262 -9.42 -13.44 -9.50
C LEU A 262 -9.17 -12.73 -10.84
N ASP A 263 -9.16 -11.40 -10.84
CA ASP A 263 -8.81 -10.62 -12.02
C ASP A 263 -7.30 -10.34 -12.10
N THR A 264 -6.55 -10.63 -11.04
CA THR A 264 -5.07 -10.59 -11.00
C THR A 264 -4.50 -11.68 -10.10
N ALA A 265 -3.29 -12.15 -10.38
CA ALA A 265 -2.57 -13.07 -9.52
C ALA A 265 -1.09 -12.71 -9.40
N SER A 266 -0.56 -12.77 -8.17
CA SER A 266 0.88 -12.83 -7.97
C SER A 266 1.41 -14.19 -8.43
N LEU A 267 2.56 -14.21 -9.10
CA LEU A 267 3.13 -15.42 -9.69
C LEU A 267 4.25 -16.00 -8.83
N SER A 268 4.37 -17.33 -8.83
CA SER A 268 5.55 -18.01 -8.29
C SER A 268 6.77 -17.74 -9.18
N SER A 269 7.98 -17.96 -8.66
CA SER A 269 9.22 -17.81 -9.45
C SER A 269 9.21 -18.65 -10.73
N GLN A 270 8.63 -19.87 -10.68
CA GLN A 270 8.55 -20.74 -11.85
C GLN A 270 7.51 -20.23 -12.85
N ALA A 271 6.30 -19.91 -12.39
CA ALA A 271 5.24 -19.37 -13.25
C ALA A 271 5.69 -18.05 -13.91
N SER A 272 6.37 -17.19 -13.15
CA SER A 272 6.93 -15.94 -13.68
C SER A 272 8.00 -16.17 -14.74
N LYS A 273 8.74 -17.29 -14.75
CA LYS A 273 9.70 -17.61 -15.82
C LYS A 273 8.98 -18.13 -17.07
N ASN A 274 7.97 -18.97 -16.87
CA ASN A 274 7.21 -19.59 -17.97
C ASN A 274 6.31 -18.58 -18.70
N LEU A 275 5.76 -17.58 -17.99
CA LEU A 275 4.76 -16.66 -18.51
C LEU A 275 5.32 -15.33 -19.02
N GLN A 276 6.64 -15.13 -19.08
CA GLN A 276 7.24 -13.82 -19.43
C GLN A 276 6.78 -13.27 -20.79
N LYS A 277 6.41 -14.17 -21.72
CA LYS A 277 5.94 -13.83 -23.07
C LYS A 277 4.42 -13.72 -23.18
N SER A 278 3.68 -13.96 -22.09
CA SER A 278 2.23 -13.81 -22.08
C SER A 278 1.86 -12.32 -22.18
N PRO A 279 0.85 -11.94 -22.99
CA PRO A 279 0.37 -10.56 -23.04
C PRO A 279 -0.22 -10.09 -21.70
N ASP A 280 -0.67 -11.02 -20.84
CA ASP A 280 -1.22 -10.71 -19.52
C ASP A 280 -0.13 -10.59 -18.44
N TYR A 281 1.12 -10.93 -18.75
CA TYR A 281 2.23 -10.86 -17.80
C TYR A 281 2.70 -9.41 -17.64
N VAL A 282 2.65 -8.91 -16.40
CA VAL A 282 3.06 -7.56 -16.06
C VAL A 282 4.08 -7.58 -14.94
N VAL A 283 5.24 -6.98 -15.17
CA VAL A 283 6.21 -6.67 -14.11
C VAL A 283 5.88 -5.33 -13.49
N ARG A 284 5.53 -5.32 -12.19
CA ARG A 284 5.35 -4.10 -11.41
C ARG A 284 6.60 -3.84 -10.59
N LYS A 285 7.50 -3.01 -11.12
CA LYS A 285 8.70 -2.60 -10.37
C LYS A 285 8.27 -1.76 -9.15
N THR A 286 8.65 -2.20 -7.97
CA THR A 286 8.47 -1.45 -6.72
C THR A 286 9.81 -0.88 -6.28
N ASN A 287 9.80 0.31 -5.69
CA ASN A 287 11.01 0.95 -5.17
C ASN A 287 11.25 0.51 -3.72
N GLY A 288 11.47 -0.79 -3.53
CA GLY A 288 11.67 -1.40 -2.20
C GLY A 288 12.91 -2.27 -2.14
N THR A 289 13.54 -2.32 -0.97
CA THR A 289 14.69 -3.19 -0.68
C THR A 289 14.30 -4.19 0.40
N THR A 290 14.52 -5.48 0.14
CA THR A 290 14.43 -6.53 1.17
C THR A 290 15.80 -6.67 1.84
N TYR A 291 15.84 -6.70 3.17
CA TYR A 291 17.09 -6.76 3.94
C TYR A 291 16.95 -7.62 5.19
N PHE A 292 18.07 -8.11 5.70
CA PHE A 292 18.13 -8.69 7.05
C PHE A 292 18.31 -7.59 8.08
N GLN A 293 17.41 -7.56 9.06
CA GLN A 293 17.57 -6.71 10.24
C GLN A 293 18.24 -7.50 11.36
N PHE A 294 19.35 -6.98 11.87
CA PHE A 294 20.08 -7.58 12.98
C PHE A 294 19.57 -7.07 14.32
N ASN A 295 19.23 -7.97 15.24
CA ASN A 295 18.91 -7.60 16.62
C ASN A 295 20.21 -7.31 17.40
N LEU A 296 20.58 -6.03 17.51
CA LEU A 296 21.81 -5.59 18.18
C LEU A 296 21.81 -5.78 19.70
N LYS A 297 20.67 -6.14 20.31
CA LYS A 297 20.64 -6.57 21.73
C LYS A 297 21.28 -7.94 21.92
N MET A 298 21.39 -8.75 20.86
CA MET A 298 22.05 -10.05 20.95
C MET A 298 23.56 -9.89 20.77
N LYS A 299 24.36 -10.33 21.76
CA LYS A 299 25.83 -10.27 21.76
C LYS A 299 26.46 -10.75 20.45
N LYS A 300 25.89 -11.79 19.82
CA LYS A 300 26.37 -12.33 18.55
C LYS A 300 26.33 -11.33 17.38
N PHE A 301 25.39 -10.39 17.36
CA PHE A 301 25.23 -9.43 16.26
C PHE A 301 25.77 -8.02 16.57
N GLN A 302 26.33 -7.80 17.76
CA GLN A 302 26.92 -6.51 18.14
C GLN A 302 28.17 -6.17 17.32
N SER A 303 28.97 -7.18 16.94
CA SER A 303 30.16 -6.98 16.11
C SER A 303 29.78 -6.59 14.68
N THR A 304 30.34 -5.47 14.20
CA THR A 304 30.19 -5.04 12.80
C THR A 304 30.77 -6.07 11.84
N LYS A 305 31.93 -6.66 12.14
CA LYS A 305 32.54 -7.73 11.33
C LYS A 305 31.61 -8.93 11.18
N MET A 306 30.85 -9.27 12.22
CA MET A 306 29.87 -10.35 12.13
C MET A 306 28.73 -10.06 11.16
N ARG A 307 28.19 -8.84 11.20
CA ARG A 307 27.13 -8.42 10.28
C ARG A 307 27.66 -8.33 8.85
N GLN A 308 28.89 -7.85 8.67
CA GLN A 308 29.57 -7.83 7.38
C GLN A 308 29.82 -9.24 6.84
N ALA A 309 30.23 -10.19 7.69
CA ALA A 309 30.41 -11.59 7.30
C ALA A 309 29.12 -12.19 6.72
N ILE A 310 28.00 -12.03 7.43
CA ILE A 310 26.69 -12.51 6.96
C ILE A 310 26.29 -11.80 5.65
N SER A 311 26.53 -10.50 5.55
CA SER A 311 26.22 -9.71 4.35
C SER A 311 27.03 -10.13 3.11
N MET A 312 28.33 -10.42 3.28
CA MET A 312 29.25 -10.80 2.21
C MET A 312 29.15 -12.28 1.82
N ALA A 313 28.55 -13.11 2.67
CA ALA A 313 28.27 -14.51 2.35
C ALA A 313 27.10 -14.67 1.37
N LEU A 314 26.25 -13.64 1.23
CA LEU A 314 25.07 -13.69 0.38
C LEU A 314 25.39 -13.35 -1.07
N ASP A 315 25.15 -14.28 -1.99
CA ASP A 315 25.12 -13.99 -3.42
C ASP A 315 23.76 -13.38 -3.84
N ARG A 316 23.71 -12.05 -3.80
CA ARG A 316 22.48 -11.29 -4.11
C ARG A 316 22.01 -11.46 -5.55
N ASN A 317 22.94 -11.66 -6.49
CA ASN A 317 22.60 -11.81 -7.91
C ASN A 317 22.06 -13.21 -8.19
N ALA A 318 22.68 -14.25 -7.62
CA ALA A 318 22.15 -15.61 -7.67
C ALA A 318 20.76 -15.67 -7.03
N LEU A 319 20.59 -15.08 -5.84
CA LEU A 319 19.29 -15.02 -5.16
C LEU A 319 18.23 -14.32 -6.03
N ALA A 320 18.54 -13.15 -6.59
CA ALA A 320 17.62 -12.44 -7.47
C ALA A 320 17.21 -13.26 -8.71
N LYS A 321 18.17 -13.96 -9.34
CA LYS A 321 17.93 -14.86 -10.48
C LYS A 321 17.06 -16.07 -10.11
N THR A 322 17.25 -16.61 -8.91
CA THR A 322 16.41 -17.69 -8.36
C THR A 322 14.98 -17.21 -8.15
N LEU A 323 14.79 -16.01 -7.61
CA LEU A 323 13.48 -15.42 -7.35
C LEU A 323 12.73 -15.01 -8.63
N GLY A 324 13.41 -14.47 -9.65
CA GLY A 324 12.80 -14.06 -10.93
C GLY A 324 12.02 -12.74 -10.84
N GLY A 325 10.96 -12.56 -11.62
CA GLY A 325 9.93 -11.50 -11.41
C GLY A 325 10.39 -10.03 -11.41
N GLY A 326 11.60 -9.73 -11.89
CA GLY A 326 12.18 -8.38 -11.87
C GLY A 326 13.01 -8.04 -10.63
N TYR A 327 13.26 -9.00 -9.73
CA TYR A 327 14.20 -8.82 -8.62
C TYR A 327 15.63 -8.60 -9.14
N THR A 328 16.37 -7.72 -8.47
CA THR A 328 17.78 -7.43 -8.76
C THR A 328 18.60 -7.47 -7.47
N GLY A 329 19.87 -7.85 -7.57
CA GLY A 329 20.78 -7.80 -6.43
C GLY A 329 21.00 -6.36 -5.96
N SER A 330 20.67 -6.06 -4.69
CA SER A 330 20.81 -4.70 -4.18
C SER A 330 22.26 -4.38 -3.77
N LYS A 331 22.72 -3.17 -4.10
CA LYS A 331 24.02 -2.61 -3.69
C LYS A 331 23.91 -1.53 -2.60
N ASN A 332 22.69 -1.14 -2.27
CA ASN A 332 22.39 -0.04 -1.36
C ASN A 332 21.16 -0.38 -0.50
N PHE A 333 20.97 0.34 0.60
CA PHE A 333 19.72 0.24 1.35
C PHE A 333 18.57 0.92 0.59
N THR A 334 18.79 2.14 0.09
CA THR A 334 17.85 2.84 -0.79
C THR A 334 17.74 2.11 -2.13
N ALA A 335 16.51 1.90 -2.61
CA ALA A 335 16.25 1.25 -3.89
C ALA A 335 16.61 2.17 -5.07
N ALA A 336 17.15 1.59 -6.14
CA ALA A 336 17.45 2.32 -7.37
C ALA A 336 16.17 2.84 -8.04
N GLY A 337 16.22 4.04 -8.61
CA GLY A 337 15.09 4.73 -9.24
C GLY A 337 14.17 5.45 -8.27
N MET A 338 14.51 5.49 -6.97
CA MET A 338 13.68 6.14 -5.96
C MET A 338 13.87 7.66 -5.91
N THR A 339 15.10 8.15 -6.04
CA THR A 339 15.40 9.58 -6.01
C THR A 339 16.66 9.90 -6.82
N LYS A 340 16.72 11.11 -7.38
CA LYS A 340 17.85 11.61 -8.17
C LYS A 340 18.43 12.87 -7.52
N VAL A 341 19.73 13.08 -7.69
CA VAL A 341 20.42 14.33 -7.38
C VAL A 341 21.02 14.86 -8.68
N GLY A 342 20.44 15.96 -9.20
CA GLY A 342 20.61 16.32 -10.60
C GLY A 342 20.09 15.19 -11.50
N ASP A 343 20.91 14.77 -12.47
CA ASP A 343 20.54 13.69 -13.41
C ASP A 343 20.94 12.28 -12.93
N LYS A 344 21.67 12.17 -11.82
CA LYS A 344 22.21 10.91 -11.30
C LYS A 344 21.26 10.28 -10.29
N ASP A 345 21.13 8.96 -10.32
CA ASP A 345 20.42 8.21 -9.29
C ASP A 345 21.18 8.29 -7.96
N PHE A 346 20.46 8.44 -6.85
CA PHE A 346 21.09 8.50 -5.53
C PHE A 346 21.88 7.23 -5.18
N THR A 347 21.49 6.08 -5.71
CA THR A 347 22.21 4.82 -5.47
C THR A 347 23.61 4.84 -6.08
N ASP A 348 23.81 5.51 -7.22
CA ASP A 348 25.13 5.67 -7.84
C ASP A 348 26.03 6.62 -7.03
N LEU A 349 25.42 7.60 -6.35
CA LEU A 349 26.14 8.61 -5.56
C LEU A 349 26.48 8.14 -4.14
N SER A 350 25.71 7.21 -3.59
CA SER A 350 25.83 6.76 -2.19
C SER A 350 26.74 5.54 -2.01
N GLN A 351 27.33 5.03 -3.09
CA GLN A 351 28.25 3.90 -3.03
C GLN A 351 29.64 4.33 -2.55
N THR A 352 30.17 3.62 -1.56
CA THR A 352 31.57 3.73 -1.11
C THR A 352 32.30 2.41 -1.36
N LYS A 353 33.63 2.40 -1.23
CA LYS A 353 34.42 1.16 -1.31
C LYS A 353 33.94 0.14 -0.28
N GLU A 354 33.63 0.60 0.92
CA GLU A 354 33.14 -0.22 2.03
C GLU A 354 31.73 -0.76 1.75
N SER A 355 30.81 0.08 1.22
CA SER A 355 29.45 -0.37 0.92
C SER A 355 29.45 -1.42 -0.20
N LEU A 356 30.28 -1.25 -1.21
CA LEU A 356 30.44 -2.20 -2.31
C LEU A 356 31.07 -3.51 -1.83
N LEU A 357 32.07 -3.45 -0.95
CA LEU A 357 32.66 -4.63 -0.34
C LEU A 357 31.60 -5.43 0.43
N VAL A 358 30.81 -4.80 1.30
CA VAL A 358 29.86 -5.55 2.16
C VAL A 358 28.60 -6.00 1.41
N THR A 359 28.31 -5.42 0.24
CA THR A 359 27.18 -5.83 -0.62
C THR A 359 27.60 -6.77 -1.75
N GLY A 360 28.90 -6.93 -1.98
CA GLY A 360 29.48 -7.97 -2.84
C GLY A 360 29.43 -9.35 -2.20
N HIS A 361 29.65 -10.38 -3.02
CA HIS A 361 29.78 -11.77 -2.57
C HIS A 361 31.27 -12.10 -2.40
N HIS A 362 31.75 -12.11 -1.16
CA HIS A 362 33.16 -12.31 -0.80
C HIS A 362 33.32 -13.42 0.24
N LYS A 363 33.11 -14.67 -0.20
CA LYS A 363 33.01 -15.85 0.68
C LYS A 363 34.23 -16.03 1.60
N GLN A 364 35.45 -15.89 1.10
CA GLN A 364 36.67 -16.09 1.92
C GLN A 364 36.79 -15.02 3.01
N LEU A 365 36.55 -13.76 2.66
CA LEU A 365 36.58 -12.65 3.62
C LEU A 365 35.45 -12.78 4.66
N ALA A 366 34.26 -13.16 4.21
CA ALA A 366 33.13 -13.46 5.09
C ALA A 366 33.47 -14.56 6.11
N GLN A 367 34.08 -15.66 5.66
CA GLN A 367 34.53 -16.74 6.53
C GLN A 367 35.58 -16.28 7.53
N SER A 368 36.53 -15.42 7.11
CA SER A 368 37.53 -14.85 8.00
C SER A 368 36.89 -14.03 9.12
N TYR A 369 36.01 -13.08 8.78
CA TYR A 369 35.31 -12.24 9.75
C TYR A 369 34.40 -13.04 10.69
N PHE A 370 33.76 -14.09 10.16
CA PHE A 370 32.92 -14.98 10.97
C PHE A 370 33.76 -15.78 11.98
N LYS A 371 34.90 -16.35 11.55
CA LYS A 371 35.84 -17.09 12.42
C LYS A 371 36.43 -16.19 13.50
N GLU A 372 36.77 -14.95 13.16
CA GLU A 372 37.24 -13.95 14.12
C GLU A 372 36.17 -13.73 15.21
N ARG A 373 34.91 -13.51 14.83
CA ARG A 373 33.84 -13.32 15.81
C ARG A 373 33.58 -14.56 16.67
N LEU A 374 33.66 -15.75 16.10
CA LEU A 374 33.54 -17.00 16.85
C LEU A 374 34.62 -17.09 17.94
N LYS A 375 35.87 -16.75 17.60
CA LYS A 375 37.00 -16.71 18.55
C LYS A 375 36.75 -15.70 19.68
N GLU A 376 36.32 -14.48 19.35
CA GLU A 376 35.98 -13.44 20.35
C GLU A 376 34.86 -13.88 21.31
N LEU A 377 33.94 -14.72 20.84
CA LEU A 377 32.84 -15.24 21.64
C LEU A 377 33.19 -16.52 22.40
N GLY A 378 34.37 -17.12 22.17
CA GLY A 378 34.72 -18.43 22.71
C GLY A 378 33.86 -19.57 22.14
N LEU A 379 33.34 -19.42 20.92
CA LEU A 379 32.43 -20.37 20.29
C LEU A 379 33.09 -21.12 19.14
N LYS A 380 32.78 -22.41 18.98
CA LYS A 380 33.15 -23.21 17.80
C LYS A 380 32.09 -23.15 16.68
N LYS A 381 30.84 -22.88 17.04
CA LYS A 381 29.68 -22.78 16.15
C LYS A 381 28.76 -21.67 16.63
N LEU A 382 28.02 -21.04 15.70
CA LEU A 382 26.98 -20.08 16.03
C LEU A 382 25.67 -20.47 15.35
N SER A 383 24.57 -20.49 16.10
CA SER A 383 23.23 -20.63 15.58
C SER A 383 22.43 -19.33 15.74
N PHE A 384 21.56 -19.05 14.78
CA PHE A 384 20.58 -17.97 14.87
C PHE A 384 19.35 -18.27 14.02
N THR A 385 18.23 -17.65 14.40
CA THR A 385 16.95 -17.80 13.71
C THR A 385 16.77 -16.63 12.75
N VAL A 386 16.43 -16.94 11.50
CA VAL A 386 15.95 -15.95 10.53
C VAL A 386 14.42 -15.92 10.61
N ILE A 387 13.87 -14.80 11.06
CA ILE A 387 12.42 -14.59 11.12
C ILE A 387 11.96 -14.00 9.79
N THR A 388 10.93 -14.58 9.18
CA THR A 388 10.38 -14.08 7.93
C THR A 388 8.86 -14.25 7.86
N ALA A 389 8.20 -13.45 7.01
CA ALA A 389 6.77 -13.60 6.76
C ALA A 389 6.46 -14.96 6.12
N HIS A 390 5.29 -15.50 6.45
CA HIS A 390 4.80 -16.79 5.94
C HIS A 390 4.26 -16.68 4.50
N VAL A 391 5.12 -16.27 3.56
CA VAL A 391 4.85 -16.18 2.12
C VAL A 391 5.88 -17.02 1.36
N GLN A 392 5.45 -17.66 0.27
CA GLN A 392 6.25 -18.68 -0.43
C GLN A 392 7.60 -18.13 -0.94
N VAL A 393 7.63 -16.87 -1.41
CA VAL A 393 8.86 -16.20 -1.90
C VAL A 393 9.92 -16.13 -0.80
N HIS A 394 9.53 -15.79 0.43
CA HIS A 394 10.48 -15.68 1.53
C HIS A 394 11.00 -17.04 2.02
N ARG A 395 10.21 -18.10 1.92
CA ARG A 395 10.68 -19.46 2.25
C ARG A 395 11.83 -19.90 1.33
N ARG A 396 11.88 -19.40 0.09
CA ARG A 396 12.98 -19.70 -0.85
C ARG A 396 14.28 -18.95 -0.54
N ILE A 397 14.25 -17.95 0.34
CA ILE A 397 15.46 -17.23 0.78
C ILE A 397 16.23 -18.08 1.80
N LEU A 398 15.54 -18.92 2.58
CA LEU A 398 16.14 -19.66 3.70
C LEU A 398 17.19 -20.71 3.29
N PRO A 399 17.00 -21.52 2.22
CA PRO A 399 18.01 -22.49 1.78
C PRO A 399 19.31 -21.85 1.27
N GLU A 400 19.26 -20.59 0.81
CA GLU A 400 20.46 -19.83 0.40
C GLU A 400 21.23 -19.26 1.61
N CYS A 401 20.66 -19.37 2.82
CA CYS A 401 21.26 -18.89 4.08
C CYS A 401 21.87 -20.00 4.93
N SER A 402 21.59 -21.27 4.61
CA SER A 402 22.17 -22.47 5.22
C SER A 402 23.44 -22.88 4.48
#